data_AF-A0AAI7ZJE0-F1
#
_entry.id   AF-A0AAI7ZJE0-F1
#
_cell.length_a   1.000
_cell.length_b   1.000
_cell.length_c   1.000
_cell.angle_alpha   90.00
_cell.angle_beta   90.00
_cell.angle_gamma   90.00
#
_symmetry.space_group_name_H-M   'P 1'
#
loop_
_entity.id
_entity.type
_entity.pdbx_description
1 polymer ?
#
loop_
_entity_poly.entity_id
_entity_poly.type
_entity_poly.pdbx_seq_one_letter_code
_entity_poly.pdbx_strand_id
1 'polypeptide(L)'
;MDAAPLRAISHCQPCPSHAVPACWRLWQQLTGDEEHASMKEKYWPDHLAKGYIAIEGAQFSLAHLQPFNYQVAVQAPNQAAVTVSVQVEFSSHCVSKGPPEKGPALVFRESHDDLVIDGRRIWRCFHPARYAASALLPDIMRTLDQRPCLFTNGDNFLTMELQELIPGYPPGAQYEVYFNVAQRGAGKVRIYVESAYVRDEDADNDPYKFKKDDRIKGWRLLLNRATGKPVRRPPKR
;
A
#
# COMPACT_ATOMS: atom_id res chain seq x y z
N MET A 1 -29.69 -18.59 -35.47
CA MET A 1 -29.41 -17.47 -34.56
C MET A 1 -28.88 -18.11 -33.29
N ASP A 2 -27.58 -18.42 -33.33
CA ASP A 2 -26.91 -19.27 -32.34
C ASP A 2 -26.32 -18.42 -31.22
N ALA A 3 -26.69 -18.76 -29.99
CA ALA A 3 -26.10 -18.24 -28.77
C ALA A 3 -24.88 -19.11 -28.41
N ALA A 4 -23.69 -18.48 -28.33
CA ALA A 4 -22.47 -19.13 -27.87
C ALA A 4 -22.48 -19.30 -26.34
N PRO A 5 -22.00 -20.43 -25.78
CA PRO A 5 -21.95 -20.62 -24.34
C PRO A 5 -20.69 -20.02 -23.72
N LEU A 6 -20.90 -19.39 -22.57
CA LEU A 6 -19.89 -18.94 -21.61
C LEU A 6 -19.01 -20.10 -21.14
N ARG A 7 -17.70 -20.04 -21.38
CA ARG A 7 -16.73 -20.95 -20.77
C ARG A 7 -16.43 -20.51 -19.34
N ALA A 8 -16.77 -21.39 -18.41
CA ALA A 8 -16.33 -21.34 -17.02
C ALA A 8 -14.80 -21.38 -16.93
N ILE A 9 -14.21 -20.41 -16.23
CA ILE A 9 -12.81 -20.46 -15.80
C ILE A 9 -12.74 -21.47 -14.66
N SER A 10 -12.34 -22.69 -15.03
CA SER A 10 -12.20 -23.83 -14.14
C SER A 10 -10.74 -23.95 -13.69
N HIS A 11 -10.55 -24.02 -12.37
CA HIS A 11 -9.45 -24.67 -11.65
C HIS A 11 -8.00 -24.26 -12.01
N CYS A 12 -7.38 -23.50 -11.11
CA CYS A 12 -5.92 -23.50 -10.94
C CYS A 12 -5.47 -24.94 -10.65
N GLN A 13 -4.76 -25.55 -11.60
CA GLN A 13 -4.02 -26.79 -11.35
C GLN A 13 -2.77 -26.50 -10.50
N PRO A 14 -2.37 -27.41 -9.60
CA PRO A 14 -1.13 -27.28 -8.85
C PRO A 14 0.07 -27.53 -9.78
N CYS A 15 0.98 -26.56 -9.84
CA CYS A 15 2.22 -26.66 -10.60
C CYS A 15 3.13 -27.75 -9.99
N PRO A 16 3.84 -28.57 -10.80
CA PRO A 16 4.58 -29.70 -10.29
C PRO A 16 5.80 -29.26 -9.50
N SER A 17 5.97 -29.89 -8.34
CA SER A 17 7.21 -29.92 -7.57
C SER A 17 8.37 -30.40 -8.45
N HIS A 18 9.37 -29.55 -8.68
CA HIS A 18 10.79 -29.89 -8.83
C HIS A 18 11.61 -28.61 -9.09
N ALA A 19 11.91 -27.87 -8.03
CA ALA A 19 13.13 -27.06 -7.91
C ALA A 19 13.26 -26.57 -6.46
N VAL A 20 14.29 -27.04 -5.74
CA VAL A 20 14.68 -26.57 -4.40
C VAL A 20 16.23 -26.52 -4.42
N PRO A 21 16.92 -25.57 -3.77
CA PRO A 21 16.84 -24.12 -3.87
C PRO A 21 18.26 -23.53 -4.05
N ALA A 22 18.58 -22.90 -5.18
CA ALA A 22 19.88 -22.24 -5.36
C ALA A 22 19.87 -20.82 -4.75
N CYS A 23 19.79 -20.81 -3.43
CA CYS A 23 20.40 -19.89 -2.47
C CYS A 23 20.88 -18.52 -3.02
N TRP A 24 20.02 -17.51 -2.88
CA TRP A 24 20.28 -16.08 -2.60
C TRP A 24 21.73 -15.67 -2.20
N ARG A 25 22.46 -16.47 -1.40
CA ARG A 25 23.87 -16.20 -1.03
C ARG A 25 24.87 -16.39 -2.17
N LEU A 26 24.56 -17.22 -3.16
CA LEU A 26 25.42 -17.48 -4.32
C LEU A 26 25.34 -16.34 -5.35
N TRP A 27 24.19 -15.68 -5.48
CA TRP A 27 24.01 -14.53 -6.37
C TRP A 27 24.72 -13.27 -5.80
N GLN A 28 24.74 -13.08 -4.47
CA GLN A 28 25.56 -12.05 -3.82
C GLN A 28 27.08 -12.24 -4.02
N GLN A 29 27.56 -13.46 -4.29
CA GLN A 29 28.99 -13.76 -4.48
C GLN A 29 29.48 -13.69 -5.93
N LEU A 30 28.57 -13.57 -6.91
CA LEU A 30 28.88 -13.67 -8.35
C LEU A 30 28.64 -12.36 -9.13
N THR A 31 28.27 -11.27 -8.47
CA THR A 31 27.86 -10.02 -9.11
C THR A 31 29.06 -9.17 -9.54
N GLY A 32 29.35 -9.19 -10.85
CA GLY A 32 30.20 -8.20 -11.53
C GLY A 32 29.44 -6.94 -11.96
N ASP A 33 30.17 -5.95 -12.49
CA ASP A 33 29.68 -4.59 -12.79
C ASP A 33 28.49 -4.50 -13.77
N GLU A 34 28.26 -5.52 -14.62
CA GLU A 34 27.19 -5.51 -15.63
C GLU A 34 25.77 -5.73 -15.06
N GLU A 35 25.64 -6.44 -13.93
CA GLU A 35 24.33 -6.73 -13.32
C GLU A 35 23.82 -5.57 -12.44
N HIS A 36 24.72 -4.68 -12.02
CA HIS A 36 24.37 -3.44 -11.33
C HIS A 36 23.52 -2.50 -12.20
N ALA A 37 23.62 -2.61 -13.53
CA ALA A 37 22.73 -1.93 -14.48
C ALA A 37 21.35 -2.60 -14.60
N SER A 38 21.28 -3.93 -14.55
CA SER A 38 20.03 -4.72 -14.56
C SER A 38 19.14 -4.42 -13.34
N MET A 39 19.76 -4.15 -12.18
CA MET A 39 19.05 -3.84 -10.93
C MET A 39 18.46 -2.42 -10.87
N LYS A 40 18.93 -1.48 -11.71
CA LYS A 40 18.39 -0.11 -11.79
C LYS A 40 16.98 -0.02 -12.38
N GLU A 41 16.42 -1.11 -12.89
CA GLU A 41 15.01 -1.14 -13.31
C GLU A 41 14.12 -1.90 -12.32
N LYS A 42 14.68 -2.32 -11.19
CA LYS A 42 13.98 -3.11 -10.17
C LYS A 42 13.64 -2.29 -8.93
N TYR A 43 14.19 -1.09 -8.73
CA TYR A 43 13.80 -0.28 -7.59
C TYR A 43 12.43 0.36 -7.82
N TRP A 44 11.67 0.48 -6.74
CA TRP A 44 10.35 1.10 -6.75
C TRP A 44 10.33 2.52 -7.36
N PRO A 45 11.28 3.42 -7.06
CA PRO A 45 11.32 4.74 -7.71
C PRO A 45 11.48 4.67 -9.23
N ASP A 46 12.20 3.67 -9.75
CA ASP A 46 12.42 3.48 -11.18
C ASP A 46 11.12 3.05 -11.86
N HIS A 47 10.37 2.12 -11.24
CA HIS A 47 9.03 1.75 -11.71
C HIS A 47 8.05 2.93 -11.68
N LEU A 48 8.07 3.75 -10.61
CA LEU A 48 7.23 4.94 -10.53
C LEU A 48 7.60 5.98 -11.60
N ALA A 49 8.89 6.20 -11.85
CA ALA A 49 9.36 7.13 -12.89
C ALA A 49 8.96 6.64 -14.30
N LYS A 50 9.03 5.33 -14.53
CA LYS A 50 8.58 4.67 -15.75
C LYS A 50 7.04 4.68 -15.90
N GLY A 51 6.32 4.74 -14.79
CA GLY A 51 4.86 4.80 -14.74
C GLY A 51 4.15 3.45 -14.84
N TYR A 52 4.87 2.33 -14.93
CA TYR A 52 4.31 0.99 -14.96
C TYR A 52 5.32 -0.08 -14.51
N ILE A 53 4.81 -1.28 -14.17
CA ILE A 53 5.58 -2.51 -13.96
C ILE A 53 5.22 -3.49 -15.08
N ALA A 54 6.22 -4.13 -15.69
CA ALA A 54 6.00 -5.15 -16.71
C ALA A 54 6.21 -6.54 -16.11
N ILE A 55 5.19 -7.41 -16.19
CA ILE A 55 5.21 -8.79 -15.67
C ILE A 55 4.68 -9.71 -16.76
N GLU A 56 5.45 -10.73 -17.17
CA GLU A 56 5.05 -11.68 -18.22
C GLU A 56 4.57 -11.01 -19.53
N GLY A 57 5.18 -9.87 -19.88
CA GLY A 57 4.80 -9.08 -21.05
C GLY A 57 3.52 -8.22 -20.87
N ALA A 58 2.80 -8.33 -19.75
CA ALA A 58 1.70 -7.44 -19.40
C ALA A 58 2.21 -6.19 -18.67
N GLN A 59 1.60 -5.03 -18.93
CA GLN A 59 1.95 -3.76 -18.29
C GLN A 59 0.90 -3.34 -17.27
N PHE A 60 1.35 -3.12 -16.03
CA PHE A 60 0.55 -2.68 -14.89
C PHE A 60 0.84 -1.21 -14.60
N SER A 61 -0.09 -0.33 -14.94
CA SER A 61 0.05 1.12 -14.76
C SER A 61 0.16 1.50 -13.27
N LEU A 62 1.12 2.36 -12.93
CA LEU A 62 1.30 2.92 -11.59
C LEU A 62 0.78 4.35 -11.46
N ALA A 63 -0.03 4.83 -12.41
CA ALA A 63 -0.54 6.20 -12.43
C ALA A 63 -1.30 6.57 -11.14
N HIS A 64 -2.02 5.61 -10.54
CA HIS A 64 -2.74 5.82 -9.28
C HIS A 64 -1.84 5.96 -8.05
N LEU A 65 -0.57 5.56 -8.13
CA LEU A 65 0.41 5.71 -7.05
C LEU A 65 1.35 6.90 -7.25
N GLN A 66 1.11 7.73 -8.26
CA GLN A 66 1.81 8.99 -8.40
C GLN A 66 1.41 9.94 -7.26
N PRO A 67 2.38 10.66 -6.66
CA PRO A 67 2.07 11.67 -5.67
C PRO A 67 1.09 12.70 -6.23
N PHE A 68 0.12 13.13 -5.43
CA PHE A 68 -0.82 14.15 -5.83
C PHE A 68 -1.08 15.14 -4.70
N ASN A 69 -1.64 16.29 -5.07
CA ASN A 69 -2.06 17.32 -4.13
C ASN A 69 -3.56 17.55 -4.25
N TYR A 70 -4.20 17.84 -3.13
CA TYR A 70 -5.58 18.32 -3.11
C TYR A 70 -5.77 19.34 -1.99
N GLN A 71 -6.88 20.08 -2.06
CA GLN A 71 -7.28 21.00 -1.00
C GLN A 71 -8.59 20.53 -0.41
N VAL A 72 -8.73 20.67 0.90
CA VAL A 72 -9.95 20.34 1.62
C VAL A 72 -10.29 21.45 2.59
N ALA A 73 -11.54 21.91 2.55
CA ALA A 73 -12.07 22.85 3.51
C ALA A 73 -12.51 22.07 4.76
N VAL A 74 -11.78 22.23 5.86
CA VAL A 74 -12.10 21.58 7.12
C VAL A 74 -12.75 22.57 8.07
N GLN A 75 -13.96 22.25 8.51
CA GLN A 75 -14.69 23.08 9.45
C GLN A 75 -14.86 22.35 10.79
N ALA A 76 -14.31 22.93 11.86
CA ALA A 76 -14.64 22.50 13.21
C ALA A 76 -16.02 23.04 13.63
N PRO A 77 -16.75 22.37 14.53
CA PRO A 77 -18.01 22.89 15.05
C PRO A 77 -17.86 24.32 15.58
N ASN A 78 -18.74 25.22 15.13
CA ASN A 78 -18.76 26.63 15.52
C ASN A 78 -17.50 27.44 15.15
N GLN A 79 -16.71 26.98 14.19
CA GLN A 79 -15.56 27.72 13.66
C GLN A 79 -15.69 27.92 12.16
N ALA A 80 -15.00 28.94 11.62
CA ALA A 80 -14.87 29.12 10.18
C ALA A 80 -14.11 27.95 9.55
N ALA A 81 -14.43 27.64 8.30
CA ALA A 81 -13.70 26.63 7.54
C ALA A 81 -12.25 27.05 7.31
N VAL A 82 -11.32 26.13 7.51
CA VAL A 82 -9.90 26.29 7.25
C VAL A 82 -9.55 25.43 6.03
N THR A 83 -8.99 26.06 5.01
CA THR A 83 -8.49 25.32 3.85
C THR A 83 -7.15 24.67 4.20
N VAL A 84 -7.09 23.35 4.08
CA VAL A 84 -5.87 22.57 4.27
C VAL A 84 -5.40 22.09 2.90
N SER A 85 -4.14 22.40 2.56
CA SER A 85 -3.46 21.81 1.40
C SER A 85 -2.81 20.50 1.81
N VAL A 86 -3.14 19.43 1.11
CA VAL A 86 -2.70 18.07 1.41
C VAL A 86 -1.88 17.54 0.24
N GLN A 87 -0.64 17.15 0.52
CA GLN A 87 0.20 16.35 -0.38
C GLN A 87 0.10 14.88 0.03
N VAL A 88 -0.13 13.99 -0.93
CA VAL A 88 -0.21 12.55 -0.70
C VAL A 88 0.93 11.86 -1.44
N GLU A 89 1.62 10.98 -0.73
CA GLU A 89 2.68 10.13 -1.26
C GLU A 89 2.46 8.68 -0.83
N PHE A 90 2.95 7.75 -1.64
CA PHE A 90 2.72 6.33 -1.50
C PHE A 90 4.04 5.56 -1.39
N SER A 91 4.04 4.51 -0.58
CA SER A 91 5.11 3.52 -0.59
C SER A 91 4.86 2.45 -1.68
N SER A 92 5.65 1.39 -1.66
CA SER A 92 5.50 0.25 -2.58
C SER A 92 4.29 -0.60 -2.19
N HIS A 93 3.11 -0.32 -2.75
CA HIS A 93 1.85 -1.01 -2.39
C HIS A 93 1.49 -2.19 -3.30
N CYS A 94 2.14 -2.34 -4.45
CA CYS A 94 1.85 -3.40 -5.42
C CYS A 94 2.70 -4.67 -5.21
N VAL A 95 3.34 -4.81 -4.05
CA VAL A 95 4.35 -5.84 -3.80
C VAL A 95 4.00 -6.69 -2.59
N SER A 96 4.58 -7.88 -2.54
CA SER A 96 4.45 -8.86 -1.47
C SER A 96 5.06 -8.34 -0.15
N LYS A 97 4.96 -9.18 0.88
CA LYS A 97 5.83 -9.06 2.03
C LYS A 97 7.28 -9.33 1.66
N GLY A 98 8.18 -8.84 2.51
CA GLY A 98 9.59 -9.13 2.39
C GLY A 98 9.83 -10.60 2.72
N PRO A 99 11.05 -11.10 2.51
CA PRO A 99 11.39 -12.44 2.93
C PRO A 99 11.07 -12.60 4.43
N PRO A 100 10.36 -13.67 4.83
CA PRO A 100 10.02 -13.89 6.23
C PRO A 100 11.31 -14.05 7.05
N GLU A 101 11.31 -13.59 8.30
CA GLU A 101 12.46 -13.81 9.21
C GLU A 101 12.70 -15.31 9.47
N LYS A 102 11.61 -16.08 9.48
CA LYS A 102 11.61 -17.55 9.61
C LYS A 102 10.63 -18.11 8.59
N GLY A 103 11.13 -18.77 7.55
CA GLY A 103 10.30 -19.34 6.50
C GLY A 103 11.06 -19.56 5.19
N PRO A 104 10.39 -20.07 4.16
CA PRO A 104 10.98 -20.20 2.83
C PRO A 104 11.33 -18.82 2.28
N ALA A 105 12.43 -18.74 1.52
CA ALA A 105 12.80 -17.52 0.82
C ALA A 105 11.73 -17.12 -0.20
N LEU A 106 11.69 -15.85 -0.57
CA LEU A 106 10.91 -15.41 -1.72
C LEU A 106 11.38 -16.14 -2.97
N VAL A 107 10.42 -16.62 -3.75
CA VAL A 107 10.67 -17.26 -5.04
C VAL A 107 10.30 -16.26 -6.11
N PHE A 108 11.26 -15.99 -7.00
CA PHE A 108 11.08 -15.14 -8.16
C PHE A 108 10.96 -16.00 -9.41
N ARG A 109 10.40 -15.42 -10.46
CA ARG A 109 10.39 -16.04 -11.79
C ARG A 109 11.80 -16.07 -12.36
N GLU A 110 12.05 -16.98 -13.29
CA GLU A 110 13.34 -17.06 -13.99
C GLU A 110 13.68 -15.75 -14.71
N SER A 111 12.67 -15.07 -15.27
CA SER A 111 12.81 -13.74 -15.88
C SER A 111 13.10 -12.61 -14.87
N HIS A 112 12.85 -12.85 -13.58
CA HIS A 112 12.91 -11.87 -12.50
C HIS A 112 12.08 -10.60 -12.77
N ASP A 113 11.09 -10.66 -13.65
CA ASP A 113 10.22 -9.51 -13.95
C ASP A 113 9.35 -9.13 -12.75
N ASP A 114 9.02 -10.10 -11.91
CA ASP A 114 8.30 -9.97 -10.65
C ASP A 114 9.14 -9.48 -9.48
N LEU A 115 10.48 -9.39 -9.60
CA LEU A 115 11.34 -8.81 -8.57
C LEU A 115 11.18 -7.30 -8.51
N VAL A 116 10.86 -6.79 -7.31
CA VAL A 116 10.82 -5.36 -6.99
C VAL A 116 11.61 -5.10 -5.70
N ILE A 117 12.51 -4.12 -5.74
CA ILE A 117 13.20 -3.61 -4.57
C ILE A 117 12.45 -2.38 -4.04
N ASP A 118 11.85 -2.49 -2.86
CA ASP A 118 11.05 -1.42 -2.29
C ASP A 118 11.88 -0.19 -1.87
N GLY A 119 11.20 0.88 -1.45
CA GLY A 119 11.86 2.12 -1.00
C GLY A 119 12.79 1.94 0.22
N ARG A 120 12.74 0.80 0.92
CA ARG A 120 13.62 0.44 2.05
C ARG A 120 14.75 -0.51 1.61
N ARG A 121 14.91 -0.75 0.31
CA ARG A 121 15.86 -1.72 -0.27
C ARG A 121 15.57 -3.17 0.11
N ILE A 122 14.31 -3.47 0.43
CA ILE A 122 13.87 -4.83 0.70
C ILE A 122 13.36 -5.43 -0.60
N TRP A 123 13.76 -6.66 -0.87
CA TRP A 123 13.38 -7.41 -2.06
C TRP A 123 11.98 -7.97 -1.85
N ARG A 124 11.12 -7.79 -2.85
CA ARG A 124 9.69 -8.16 -2.84
C ARG A 124 9.31 -8.74 -4.19
N CYS A 125 8.22 -9.49 -4.24
CA CYS A 125 7.59 -9.91 -5.50
C CYS A 125 6.43 -9.00 -5.84
N PHE A 126 6.19 -8.69 -7.12
CA PHE A 126 4.95 -8.04 -7.56
C PHE A 126 3.74 -8.93 -7.21
N HIS A 127 2.68 -8.31 -6.71
CA HIS A 127 1.49 -9.03 -6.25
C HIS A 127 0.22 -8.47 -6.92
N PRO A 128 -0.38 -9.19 -7.89
CA PRO A 128 -1.54 -8.72 -8.66
C PRO A 128 -2.75 -8.30 -7.81
N ALA A 129 -3.11 -9.07 -6.78
CA ALA A 129 -4.23 -8.69 -5.90
C ALA A 129 -3.98 -7.38 -5.12
N ARG A 130 -2.75 -7.18 -4.63
CA ARG A 130 -2.36 -5.94 -3.95
C ARG A 130 -2.32 -4.76 -4.92
N TYR A 131 -1.85 -4.98 -6.15
CA TYR A 131 -1.98 -4.00 -7.22
C TYR A 131 -3.45 -3.59 -7.45
N ALA A 132 -4.35 -4.56 -7.59
CA ALA A 132 -5.77 -4.28 -7.81
C ALA A 132 -6.39 -3.49 -6.64
N ALA A 133 -6.14 -3.89 -5.40
CA ALA A 133 -6.62 -3.18 -4.21
C ALA A 133 -6.02 -1.76 -4.08
N SER A 134 -4.76 -1.57 -4.50
CA SER A 134 -4.08 -0.27 -4.41
C SER A 134 -4.75 0.84 -5.23
N ALA A 135 -5.57 0.49 -6.23
CA ALA A 135 -6.36 1.45 -7.00
C ALA A 135 -7.36 2.24 -6.14
N LEU A 136 -7.74 1.73 -4.96
CA LEU A 136 -8.62 2.41 -4.01
C LEU A 136 -7.91 3.56 -3.26
N LEU A 137 -6.58 3.51 -3.15
CA LEU A 137 -5.81 4.41 -2.29
C LEU A 137 -6.00 5.90 -2.58
N PRO A 138 -6.01 6.38 -3.84
CA PRO A 138 -6.22 7.80 -4.11
C PRO A 138 -7.53 8.32 -3.55
N ASP A 139 -8.63 7.57 -3.72
CA ASP A 139 -9.94 7.99 -3.25
C ASP A 139 -10.06 7.87 -1.73
N ILE A 140 -9.44 6.85 -1.12
CA ILE A 140 -9.32 6.75 0.33
C ILE A 140 -8.61 7.98 0.91
N MET A 141 -7.52 8.42 0.28
CA MET A 141 -6.77 9.60 0.72
C MET A 141 -7.52 10.91 0.45
N ARG A 142 -8.17 11.07 -0.71
CA ARG A 142 -8.97 12.27 -1.03
C ARG A 142 -10.13 12.48 -0.06
N THR A 143 -10.75 11.40 0.39
CA THR A 143 -11.90 11.42 1.30
C THR A 143 -11.52 11.28 2.77
N LEU A 144 -10.22 11.39 3.11
CA LEU A 144 -9.74 11.10 4.46
C LEU A 144 -10.42 11.98 5.52
N ASP A 145 -10.77 13.23 5.21
CA ASP A 145 -11.46 14.15 6.12
C ASP A 145 -12.81 13.60 6.63
N GLN A 146 -13.49 12.80 5.80
CA GLN A 146 -14.79 12.19 6.08
C GLN A 146 -14.66 10.86 6.83
N ARG A 147 -13.45 10.31 6.93
CA ARG A 147 -13.21 8.94 7.39
C ARG A 147 -12.88 8.85 8.88
N PRO A 148 -13.20 7.71 9.53
CA PRO A 148 -12.53 7.33 10.77
C PRO A 148 -11.03 7.11 10.53
N CYS A 149 -10.20 7.66 11.40
CA CYS A 149 -8.81 7.25 11.53
C CYS A 149 -8.59 6.72 12.94
N LEU A 150 -7.64 5.81 13.09
CA LEU A 150 -7.32 5.14 14.33
C LEU A 150 -5.87 5.40 14.69
N PHE A 151 -5.59 5.59 15.97
CA PHE A 151 -4.22 5.67 16.46
C PHE A 151 -3.58 4.28 16.48
N THR A 152 -2.46 4.11 15.80
CA THR A 152 -1.66 2.88 15.93
C THR A 152 -0.54 3.10 16.94
N ASN A 153 0.38 2.13 17.04
CA ASN A 153 1.62 2.33 17.77
C ASN A 153 2.48 3.38 17.03
N GLY A 154 3.15 4.26 17.78
CA GLY A 154 3.97 5.34 17.23
C GLY A 154 3.17 6.52 16.64
N ASP A 155 3.70 7.13 15.59
CA ASP A 155 3.15 8.31 14.89
C ASP A 155 2.21 7.95 13.71
N ASN A 156 1.92 6.67 13.53
CA ASN A 156 1.09 6.18 12.44
C ASN A 156 -0.40 6.19 12.80
N PHE A 157 -1.20 6.30 11.75
CA PHE A 157 -2.65 6.23 11.76
C PHE A 157 -3.10 5.10 10.85
N LEU A 158 -4.27 4.56 11.15
CA LEU A 158 -4.93 3.53 10.36
C LEU A 158 -6.30 4.02 9.92
N THR A 159 -6.62 3.87 8.64
CA THR A 159 -8.00 3.92 8.13
C THR A 159 -8.29 2.58 7.47
N MET A 160 -9.56 2.21 7.40
CA MET A 160 -9.98 1.00 6.70
C MET A 160 -10.94 1.33 5.58
N GLU A 161 -10.89 0.51 4.54
CA GLU A 161 -11.99 0.38 3.59
C GLU A 161 -12.79 -0.88 3.90
N LEU A 162 -14.11 -0.69 4.02
CA LEU A 162 -15.09 -1.72 4.37
C LEU A 162 -16.08 -1.93 3.22
N GLN A 163 -15.69 -1.57 1.99
CA GLN A 163 -16.45 -1.90 0.79
C GLN A 163 -16.69 -3.42 0.74
N GLU A 164 -17.89 -3.82 0.31
CA GLU A 164 -18.26 -5.24 0.18
C GLU A 164 -17.33 -5.97 -0.80
N LEU A 165 -16.78 -5.25 -1.78
CA LEU A 165 -15.93 -5.78 -2.84
C LEU A 165 -14.61 -5.01 -2.90
N ILE A 166 -13.52 -5.65 -2.48
CA ILE A 166 -12.16 -5.16 -2.70
C ILE A 166 -11.58 -5.89 -3.91
N PRO A 167 -11.11 -5.18 -4.95
CA PRO A 167 -10.57 -5.81 -6.14
C PRO A 167 -9.43 -6.80 -5.81
N GLY A 168 -9.54 -8.02 -6.33
CA GLY A 168 -8.56 -9.09 -6.10
C GLY A 168 -8.74 -9.88 -4.80
N TYR A 169 -9.79 -9.61 -4.02
CA TYR A 169 -10.05 -10.27 -2.73
C TYR A 169 -11.52 -10.74 -2.61
N PRO A 170 -11.80 -11.74 -1.75
CA PRO A 170 -13.16 -12.23 -1.54
C PRO A 170 -14.05 -11.17 -0.84
N PRO A 171 -15.38 -11.25 -1.00
CA PRO A 171 -16.30 -10.35 -0.32
C PRO A 171 -16.13 -10.37 1.20
N GLY A 172 -16.25 -9.20 1.83
CA GLY A 172 -16.08 -9.05 3.28
C GLY A 172 -14.62 -8.96 3.75
N ALA A 173 -13.65 -9.01 2.83
CA ALA A 173 -12.28 -8.63 3.11
C ALA A 173 -12.21 -7.20 3.72
N GLN A 174 -11.21 -6.96 4.57
CA GLN A 174 -10.96 -5.64 5.15
C GLN A 174 -9.63 -5.11 4.65
N TYR A 175 -9.65 -3.93 4.02
CA TYR A 175 -8.45 -3.29 3.50
C TYR A 175 -7.94 -2.26 4.52
N GLU A 176 -6.81 -2.57 5.14
CA GLU A 176 -6.16 -1.70 6.11
C GLU A 176 -5.16 -0.78 5.41
N VAL A 177 -5.23 0.52 5.73
CA VAL A 177 -4.35 1.55 5.16
C VAL A 177 -3.66 2.27 6.31
N TYR A 178 -2.36 2.04 6.44
CA TYR A 178 -1.50 2.66 7.43
C TYR A 178 -0.77 3.86 6.82
N PHE A 179 -0.84 5.00 7.48
CA PHE A 179 -0.27 6.25 6.99
C PHE A 179 0.19 7.14 8.13
N ASN A 180 1.11 8.06 7.84
CA ASN A 180 1.44 9.15 8.73
C ASN A 180 1.00 10.49 8.16
N VAL A 181 0.84 11.49 9.04
CA VAL A 181 0.51 12.86 8.66
C VAL A 181 1.49 13.81 9.32
N ALA A 182 2.28 14.50 8.50
CA ALA A 182 3.29 15.46 8.92
C ALA A 182 2.93 16.87 8.48
N GLN A 183 3.23 17.88 9.30
CA GLN A 183 3.08 19.28 8.92
C GLN A 183 4.21 19.68 7.95
N ARG A 184 3.88 20.44 6.90
CA ARG A 184 4.85 20.97 5.91
C ARG A 184 4.86 22.50 5.83
N GLY A 185 4.06 23.17 6.65
CA GLY A 185 3.94 24.62 6.72
C GLY A 185 2.57 25.02 7.28
N ALA A 186 2.31 26.32 7.38
CA ALA A 186 1.00 26.82 7.79
C ALA A 186 -0.08 26.34 6.80
N GLY A 187 -1.08 25.61 7.28
CA GLY A 187 -2.17 25.11 6.44
C GLY A 187 -1.78 23.97 5.49
N LYS A 188 -0.55 23.44 5.58
CA LYS A 188 -0.01 22.42 4.66
C LYS A 188 0.37 21.15 5.41
N VAL A 189 -0.10 20.00 4.92
CA VAL A 189 0.25 18.69 5.47
C VAL A 189 0.68 17.74 4.36
N ARG A 190 1.56 16.80 4.72
CA ARG A 190 1.92 15.63 3.91
C ARG A 190 1.34 14.39 4.55
N ILE A 191 0.63 13.60 3.77
CA ILE A 191 0.24 12.24 4.08
C ILE A 191 1.22 11.32 3.37
N TYR A 192 1.84 10.40 4.11
CA TYR A 192 2.63 9.32 3.53
C TYR A 192 1.95 7.99 3.87
N VAL A 193 1.44 7.31 2.86
CA VAL A 193 0.86 5.98 3.00
C VAL A 193 2.00 4.98 3.09
N GLU A 194 2.19 4.41 4.28
CA GLU A 194 3.35 3.58 4.59
C GLU A 194 3.11 2.13 4.17
N SER A 195 1.90 1.62 4.39
CA SER A 195 1.49 0.29 3.95
C SER A 195 -0.02 0.23 3.76
N ALA A 196 -0.46 -0.64 2.86
CA ALA A 196 -1.87 -0.87 2.63
C ALA A 196 -2.10 -2.29 2.10
N TYR A 197 -2.95 -3.07 2.77
CA TYR A 197 -3.19 -4.46 2.40
C TYR A 197 -4.48 -4.99 3.01
N VAL A 198 -5.05 -5.99 2.34
CA VAL A 198 -6.08 -6.82 2.94
C VAL A 198 -5.41 -7.76 3.91
N ARG A 199 -5.99 -7.92 5.10
CA ARG A 199 -5.53 -8.97 6.03
C ARG A 199 -5.86 -10.34 5.46
N ASP A 200 -4.81 -11.04 5.09
CA ASP A 200 -4.80 -12.46 4.77
C ASP A 200 -4.26 -13.26 5.96
N GLU A 201 -4.28 -14.59 5.84
CA GLU A 201 -3.74 -15.54 6.84
C GLU A 201 -2.27 -15.28 7.17
N ASP A 202 -1.56 -14.59 6.26
CA ASP A 202 -0.15 -14.26 6.40
C ASP A 202 0.11 -13.01 7.23
N ALA A 203 -0.89 -12.22 7.68
CA ALA A 203 -0.68 -10.94 8.38
C ALA A 203 0.28 -11.04 9.60
N ASP A 204 1.32 -10.19 9.67
CA ASP A 204 2.42 -10.33 10.66
C ASP A 204 2.03 -9.91 12.09
N ASN A 205 0.84 -9.35 12.25
CA ASN A 205 0.36 -8.79 13.50
C ASN A 205 -1.09 -9.20 13.71
N ASP A 206 -1.52 -9.30 14.97
CA ASP A 206 -2.93 -9.48 15.32
C ASP A 206 -3.81 -8.43 14.61
N PRO A 207 -5.07 -8.78 14.25
CA PRO A 207 -6.10 -7.82 13.85
C PRO A 207 -6.06 -6.61 14.76
N TYR A 208 -6.05 -5.40 14.19
CA TYR A 208 -6.10 -4.21 15.04
C TYR A 208 -7.40 -4.27 15.85
N LYS A 209 -7.29 -4.51 17.15
CA LYS A 209 -8.44 -4.62 18.05
C LYS A 209 -9.02 -3.23 18.22
N PHE A 210 -10.05 -2.91 17.44
CA PHE A 210 -10.74 -1.62 17.50
C PHE A 210 -11.17 -1.30 18.93
N LYS A 211 -10.50 -0.32 19.53
CA LYS A 211 -11.01 0.35 20.71
C LYS A 211 -11.67 1.63 20.25
N LYS A 212 -12.93 1.84 20.61
CA LYS A 212 -13.67 3.07 20.25
C LYS A 212 -12.90 4.33 20.66
N ASP A 213 -12.12 4.25 21.73
CA ASP A 213 -11.32 5.34 22.28
C ASP A 213 -10.06 5.65 21.46
N ASP A 214 -9.63 4.77 20.56
CA ASP A 214 -8.47 5.00 19.68
C ASP A 214 -8.87 5.70 18.36
N ARG A 215 -10.09 6.24 18.26
CA ARG A 215 -10.59 6.90 17.04
C ARG A 215 -10.42 8.41 17.05
N ILE A 216 -9.93 8.94 15.92
CA ILE A 216 -9.99 10.35 15.56
C ILE A 216 -10.77 10.51 14.24
N LYS A 217 -11.49 11.62 14.07
CA LYS A 217 -12.08 11.96 12.77
C LYS A 217 -10.97 12.49 11.86
N GLY A 218 -10.93 12.06 10.60
CA GLY A 218 -9.86 12.45 9.68
C GLY A 218 -9.78 13.96 9.47
N TRP A 219 -10.91 14.68 9.41
CA TRP A 219 -10.90 16.14 9.36
C TRP A 219 -10.17 16.76 10.55
N ARG A 220 -10.36 16.22 11.76
CA ARG A 220 -9.71 16.71 12.98
C ARG A 220 -8.22 16.41 12.97
N LEU A 221 -7.82 15.26 12.43
CA LEU A 221 -6.41 14.91 12.21
C LEU A 221 -5.75 15.92 11.27
N LEU A 222 -6.34 16.18 10.10
CA LEU A 222 -5.81 17.12 9.11
C LEU A 222 -5.74 18.54 9.68
N LEU A 223 -6.81 19.04 10.29
CA LEU A 223 -6.86 20.38 10.86
C LEU A 223 -5.82 20.58 11.96
N ASN A 224 -5.70 19.62 12.89
CA ASN A 224 -4.74 19.74 13.98
C ASN A 224 -3.30 19.76 13.44
N ARG A 225 -2.94 18.85 12.53
CA ARG A 225 -1.60 18.85 11.92
C ARG A 225 -1.32 20.12 11.10
N ALA A 226 -2.30 20.60 10.33
CA ALA A 226 -2.16 21.80 9.52
C ALA A 226 -1.96 23.09 10.35
N THR A 227 -2.53 23.12 11.56
CA THR A 227 -2.46 24.26 12.50
C THR A 227 -1.38 24.10 13.57
N GLY A 228 -0.54 23.06 13.50
CA GLY A 228 0.51 22.78 14.48
C GLY A 228 -0.01 22.35 15.86
N LYS A 229 -1.31 22.04 15.98
CA LYS A 229 -1.89 21.53 17.23
C LYS A 229 -1.50 20.07 17.43
N PRO A 230 -1.25 19.64 18.68
CA PRO A 230 -0.93 18.25 18.96
C PRO A 230 -2.12 17.33 18.62
N VAL A 231 -1.82 16.20 17.97
CA VAL A 231 -2.78 15.13 17.75
C VAL A 231 -2.63 14.12 18.88
N ARG A 232 -3.53 14.17 19.86
CA ARG A 232 -3.49 13.31 21.05
C ARG A 232 -4.57 12.25 20.98
N ARG A 233 -4.26 11.07 21.52
CA ARG A 233 -5.27 10.03 21.77
C ARG A 233 -6.36 10.61 22.68
N PRO A 234 -7.63 10.30 22.44
CA PRO A 234 -8.69 10.58 23.39
C PRO A 234 -8.34 10.04 24.78
N PRO A 235 -8.68 10.75 25.86
CA PRO A 235 -8.54 10.18 27.20
C PRO A 235 -9.38 8.91 27.31
N LYS A 236 -8.86 7.89 28.00
CA LYS A 236 -9.63 6.69 28.34
C LYS A 236 -10.85 7.13 29.14
N ARG A 237 -12.04 6.75 28.69
CA ARG A 237 -13.28 6.96 29.44
C ARG A 237 -13.44 5.92 30.55
#